data_AF-A0A6J6MHM8-F1
#
_entry.id   AF-A0A6J6MHM8-F1
#
_cell.length_a   1.000
_cell.length_b   1.000
_cell.length_c   1.000
_cell.angle_alpha   90.00
_cell.angle_beta   90.00
_cell.angle_gamma   90.00
#
_symmetry.space_group_name_H-M   'P 1'
#
loop_
_entity.id
_entity.type
_entity.pdbx_description
1 polymer ?
#
loop_
_entity_poly.entity_id
_entity_poly.type
_entity_poly.pdbx_seq_one_letter_code
_entity_poly.pdbx_strand_id
1 'polypeptide(L)'
;MAASVTEKLINRHPHVFGDVVANTSEEVKQNWDQIKNAEKGRTSPIDGVPLGQPALQLAAKLLHRAEKNKLARPNTDLPKSILDNSKDLESDLGEAIFSFTAWAVENGIDPEAALRKVSLKYAEKLANEKTL
;
A
#
# COMPACT_ATOMS: atom_id res chain seq x y z
N MET A 1 7.55 -16.81 -23.18
CA MET A 1 7.29 -15.79 -22.14
C MET A 1 8.41 -15.63 -21.09
N ALA A 2 9.44 -16.48 -21.04
CA ALA A 2 10.56 -16.32 -20.10
C ALA A 2 11.56 -15.21 -20.50
N ALA A 3 11.88 -15.09 -21.80
CA ALA A 3 12.86 -14.13 -22.30
C ALA A 3 12.58 -12.66 -21.89
N SER A 4 11.30 -12.25 -21.90
CA SER A 4 10.93 -10.87 -21.55
C SER A 4 10.95 -10.57 -20.06
N VAL A 5 10.91 -11.59 -19.19
CA VAL A 5 11.07 -11.42 -17.74
C VAL A 5 12.55 -11.35 -17.41
N THR A 6 13.37 -12.21 -18.01
CA THR A 6 14.83 -12.22 -17.85
C THR A 6 15.46 -10.91 -18.31
N GLU A 7 15.07 -10.40 -19.49
CA GLU A 7 15.55 -9.13 -20.02
C GLU A 7 15.20 -7.94 -19.11
N LYS A 8 13.98 -7.92 -18.54
CA LYS A 8 13.59 -6.91 -17.54
C LYS A 8 14.38 -7.01 -16.24
N LEU A 9 14.76 -8.22 -15.83
CA LEU A 9 15.58 -8.41 -14.63
C LEU A 9 17.01 -7.92 -14.86
N ILE A 10 17.59 -8.21 -16.02
CA ILE A 10 18.92 -7.74 -16.41
C ILE A 10 18.94 -6.21 -16.46
N ASN A 11 17.99 -5.60 -17.19
CA ASN A 11 17.94 -4.14 -17.37
C ASN A 11 17.69 -3.37 -16.06
N ARG A 12 17.00 -3.95 -15.08
CA ARG A 12 16.67 -3.29 -13.80
C ARG A 12 17.69 -3.53 -12.69
N HIS A 13 18.68 -4.40 -12.92
CA HIS A 13 19.79 -4.62 -11.99
C HIS A 13 21.14 -4.39 -12.68
N PRO A 14 21.41 -3.16 -13.14
CA PRO A 14 22.72 -2.84 -13.70
C PRO A 14 23.85 -2.93 -12.66
N HIS A 15 23.52 -3.08 -11.36
CA HIS A 15 24.48 -3.34 -10.29
C HIS A 15 24.82 -4.82 -10.09
N VAL A 16 24.04 -5.73 -10.68
CA VAL A 16 24.33 -7.18 -10.69
C VAL A 16 24.86 -7.61 -12.06
N PHE A 17 24.35 -7.01 -13.13
CA PHE A 17 24.61 -7.45 -14.51
C PHE A 17 25.31 -6.41 -15.39
N GLY A 18 25.69 -5.24 -14.84
CA GLY A 18 26.37 -4.16 -15.56
C GLY A 18 27.41 -3.46 -14.66
N ASP A 19 27.75 -2.22 -15.01
CA ASP A 19 28.87 -1.49 -14.40
C ASP A 19 28.45 -0.49 -13.28
N VAL A 20 27.17 -0.47 -12.90
CA VAL A 20 26.68 0.49 -11.89
C VAL A 20 27.00 -0.02 -10.49
N VAL A 21 27.85 0.67 -9.74
CA VAL A 21 28.09 0.31 -8.34
C VAL A 21 26.98 0.89 -7.46
N ALA A 22 26.27 0.00 -6.75
CA ALA A 22 25.35 0.38 -5.67
C ALA A 22 25.86 -0.29 -4.38
N ASN A 23 26.23 0.52 -3.39
CA ASN A 23 26.90 0.06 -2.17
C ASN A 23 25.90 -0.28 -1.06
N THR A 24 24.62 0.09 -1.23
CA THR A 24 23.56 -0.16 -0.24
C THR A 24 22.28 -0.70 -0.88
N SER A 25 21.47 -1.41 -0.09
CA SER A 25 20.14 -1.89 -0.50
C SER A 25 19.21 -0.76 -0.91
N GLU A 26 19.33 0.41 -0.27
CA GLU A 26 18.55 1.61 -0.57
C GLU A 26 18.92 2.19 -1.94
N GLU A 27 20.21 2.26 -2.27
CA GLU A 27 20.69 2.68 -3.59
C GLU A 27 20.21 1.73 -4.70
N VAL A 28 20.27 0.41 -4.44
CA VAL A 28 19.74 -0.60 -5.37
C VAL A 28 18.25 -0.38 -5.63
N LYS A 29 17.46 -0.15 -4.58
CA LYS A 29 16.01 0.08 -4.68
C LYS A 29 15.67 1.37 -5.42
N GLN A 30 16.43 2.44 -5.17
CA GLN A 30 16.27 3.71 -5.88
C GLN A 30 16.59 3.57 -7.37
N ASN A 31 17.72 2.94 -7.72
CA ASN A 31 18.10 2.70 -9.11
C ASN A 31 17.06 1.85 -9.84
N TRP A 32 16.58 0.78 -9.19
CA TRP A 32 15.48 -0.02 -9.73
C TRP A 32 14.26 0.84 -10.04
N ASP A 33 13.81 1.63 -9.06
CA ASP A 33 12.60 2.45 -9.19
C ASP A 33 12.73 3.52 -10.28
N GLN A 34 13.92 4.12 -10.45
CA GLN A 34 14.21 5.06 -11.53
C GLN A 34 14.12 4.40 -12.90
N ILE A 35 14.77 3.24 -13.09
CA ILE A 35 14.72 2.49 -14.35
C ILE A 35 13.28 2.08 -14.66
N LYS A 36 12.53 1.60 -13.65
CA LYS A 36 11.11 1.24 -13.81
C LYS A 36 10.22 2.43 -14.17
N ASN A 37 10.53 3.62 -13.68
CA ASN A 37 9.78 4.83 -13.99
C ASN A 37 10.05 5.30 -15.42
N ALA A 38 11.32 5.30 -15.84
CA ALA A 38 11.73 5.65 -17.20
C ALA A 38 11.13 4.71 -18.25
N GLU A 39 11.13 3.39 -18.00
CA GLU A 39 10.56 2.38 -18.91
C GLU A 39 9.04 2.48 -19.07
N LYS A 40 8.32 2.91 -18.03
CA LYS A 40 6.85 2.87 -18.00
C LYS A 40 6.17 4.16 -18.43
N GLY A 41 6.93 5.25 -18.63
CA GLY A 41 6.37 6.55 -19.03
C GLY A 41 5.27 7.03 -18.09
N ARG A 42 5.43 6.83 -16.78
CA ARG A 42 4.39 7.16 -15.79
C ARG A 42 4.18 8.68 -15.77
N THR A 43 2.96 9.12 -16.03
CA THR A 43 2.56 10.54 -16.00
C THR A 43 1.75 10.88 -14.76
N SER A 44 1.23 9.86 -14.05
CA SER A 44 0.40 10.03 -12.87
C SER A 44 0.99 9.34 -11.63
N PRO A 45 0.87 9.95 -10.43
CA PRO A 45 1.29 9.33 -9.16
C PRO A 45 0.64 7.97 -8.87
N ILE A 46 -0.55 7.73 -9.45
CA ILE A 46 -1.31 6.48 -9.30
C ILE A 46 -0.97 5.41 -10.35
N ASP A 47 -0.06 5.68 -11.28
CA ASP A 47 0.25 4.74 -12.35
C ASP A 47 0.84 3.42 -11.83
N GLY A 48 0.14 2.33 -12.13
CA GLY A 48 0.44 0.98 -11.65
C GLY A 48 -0.03 0.68 -10.23
N VAL A 49 -1.00 1.44 -9.71
CA VAL A 49 -1.85 1.02 -8.58
C VAL A 49 -2.97 0.13 -9.12
N PRO A 50 -3.03 -1.17 -8.78
CA PRO A 50 -4.15 -2.04 -9.13
C PRO A 50 -5.38 -1.60 -8.34
N LEU A 51 -6.39 -1.07 -9.01
CA LEU A 51 -7.60 -0.58 -8.34
C LEU A 51 -8.52 -1.70 -7.84
N GLY A 52 -8.41 -2.91 -8.39
CA GLY A 52 -9.21 -4.07 -8.00
C GLY A 52 -8.67 -4.87 -6.80
N GLN A 53 -7.67 -4.34 -6.09
CA GLN A 53 -7.16 -4.97 -4.86
C GLN A 53 -8.07 -4.61 -3.66
N PRO A 54 -8.03 -5.37 -2.55
CA PRO A 54 -8.84 -5.08 -1.35
C PRO A 54 -8.72 -3.63 -0.85
N ALA A 55 -9.77 -3.12 -0.24
CA ALA A 55 -9.91 -1.69 0.06
C ALA A 55 -8.81 -1.14 0.98
N LEU A 56 -8.45 -1.85 2.06
CA LEU A 56 -7.40 -1.39 2.97
C LEU A 56 -6.03 -1.46 2.30
N GLN A 57 -5.78 -2.51 1.50
CA GLN A 57 -4.57 -2.61 0.67
C GLN A 57 -4.47 -1.48 -0.36
N LEU A 58 -5.60 -1.07 -0.95
CA LEU A 58 -5.70 0.07 -1.86
C LEU A 58 -5.38 1.38 -1.15
N ALA A 59 -6.03 1.65 -0.02
CA ALA A 59 -5.77 2.82 0.79
C ALA A 59 -4.29 2.91 1.17
N ALA A 60 -3.72 1.83 1.72
CA ALA A 60 -2.31 1.76 2.09
C ALA A 60 -1.41 2.06 0.88
N LYS A 61 -1.66 1.47 -0.29
CA LYS A 61 -0.85 1.70 -1.48
C LYS A 61 -0.92 3.14 -1.97
N LEU A 62 -2.09 3.77 -1.93
CA LEU A 62 -2.25 5.18 -2.29
C LEU A 62 -1.50 6.09 -1.32
N LEU A 63 -1.52 5.80 -0.02
CA LEU A 63 -0.75 6.54 0.99
C LEU A 63 0.76 6.45 0.75
N HIS A 64 1.28 5.25 0.48
CA HIS A 64 2.70 5.07 0.11
C HIS A 64 3.06 5.81 -1.19
N ARG A 65 2.14 5.89 -2.16
CA ARG A 65 2.34 6.66 -3.39
C ARG A 65 2.35 8.16 -3.10
N ALA A 66 1.47 8.64 -2.25
CA ALA A 66 1.44 10.04 -1.83
C ALA A 66 2.77 10.42 -1.15
N GLU A 67 3.23 9.62 -0.20
CA GLU A 67 4.53 9.82 0.47
C GLU A 67 5.70 9.83 -0.52
N LYS A 68 5.78 8.80 -1.39
CA LYS A 68 6.85 8.69 -2.39
C LYS A 68 6.92 9.91 -3.32
N ASN A 69 5.77 10.53 -3.62
CA ASN A 69 5.69 11.71 -4.48
C ASN A 69 5.61 13.03 -3.68
N LYS A 70 5.84 13.01 -2.35
CA LYS A 70 5.79 14.18 -1.45
C LYS A 70 4.46 14.96 -1.53
N LEU A 71 3.36 14.25 -1.72
CA LEU A 71 2.00 14.82 -1.75
C LEU A 71 1.43 14.94 -0.33
N ALA A 72 0.43 15.80 -0.17
CA ALA A 72 -0.27 15.99 1.10
C ALA A 72 -0.86 14.66 1.61
N ARG A 73 -0.71 14.39 2.91
CA ARG A 73 -1.36 13.27 3.60
C ARG A 73 -2.69 13.70 4.20
N PRO A 74 -3.67 12.79 4.30
CA PRO A 74 -4.84 13.04 5.15
C PRO A 74 -4.40 13.22 6.60
N ASN A 75 -5.21 13.93 7.40
CA ASN A 75 -4.98 13.99 8.83
C ASN A 75 -5.12 12.58 9.44
N THR A 76 -4.11 12.14 10.19
CA THR A 76 -4.07 10.86 10.91
C THR A 76 -4.73 10.96 12.28
N ASP A 77 -5.14 12.15 12.70
CA ASP A 77 -6.00 12.30 13.86
C ASP A 77 -7.26 11.46 13.65
N LEU A 78 -7.40 10.42 14.49
CA LEU A 78 -8.58 9.58 14.47
C LEU A 78 -9.80 10.47 14.67
N PRO A 79 -10.78 10.46 13.75
CA PRO A 79 -11.93 11.32 13.88
C PRO A 79 -12.72 10.94 15.12
N LYS A 80 -12.59 11.76 16.18
CA LYS A 80 -13.23 11.53 17.47
C LYS A 80 -14.73 11.79 17.45
N SER A 81 -15.30 12.38 16.40
CA SER A 81 -16.71 12.80 16.38
C SER A 81 -17.37 12.88 14.99
N ILE A 82 -16.91 12.12 14.00
CA ILE A 82 -17.48 12.22 12.64
C ILE A 82 -18.91 11.62 12.53
N LEU A 83 -19.30 10.72 13.44
CA LEU A 83 -20.57 9.99 13.31
C LEU A 83 -21.79 10.72 13.92
N ASP A 84 -21.57 11.77 14.71
CA ASP A 84 -22.62 12.50 15.38
C ASP A 84 -23.05 13.70 14.51
N ASN A 85 -24.11 13.53 13.69
CA ASN A 85 -24.79 14.52 12.82
C ASN A 85 -24.42 14.54 11.32
N SER A 86 -23.91 13.44 10.78
CA SER A 86 -23.62 13.30 9.35
C SER A 86 -24.86 13.25 8.45
N LYS A 87 -24.83 13.94 7.30
CA LYS A 87 -25.79 13.74 6.19
C LYS A 87 -25.45 12.52 5.33
N ASP A 88 -24.22 12.02 5.39
CA ASP A 88 -23.69 10.91 4.61
C ASP A 88 -22.74 10.06 5.48
N LEU A 89 -23.34 9.18 6.26
CA LEU A 89 -22.63 8.34 7.23
C LEU A 89 -21.64 7.38 6.55
N GLU A 90 -21.90 7.00 5.30
CA GLU A 90 -21.04 6.06 4.57
C GLU A 90 -19.74 6.73 4.15
N SER A 91 -19.81 7.94 3.58
CA SER A 91 -18.63 8.74 3.24
C SER A 91 -17.78 9.01 4.48
N ASP A 92 -18.44 9.42 5.55
CA ASP A 92 -17.83 9.76 6.83
C ASP A 92 -17.13 8.56 7.51
N LEU A 93 -17.77 7.38 7.47
CA LEU A 93 -17.13 6.13 7.89
C LEU A 93 -15.93 5.80 7.00
N GLY A 94 -16.04 6.03 5.69
CA GLY A 94 -14.95 5.84 4.73
C GLY A 94 -13.72 6.69 5.07
N GLU A 95 -13.92 7.99 5.35
CA GLU A 95 -12.86 8.90 5.79
C GLU A 95 -12.22 8.43 7.11
N ALA A 96 -13.03 7.99 8.07
CA ALA A 96 -12.53 7.48 9.34
C ALA A 96 -11.66 6.23 9.17
N ILE A 97 -12.09 5.27 8.34
CA ILE A 97 -11.31 4.08 8.01
C ILE A 97 -10.03 4.46 7.27
N PHE A 98 -10.08 5.44 6.37
CA PHE A 98 -8.92 5.92 5.63
C PHE A 98 -7.89 6.60 6.55
N SER A 99 -8.31 7.45 7.48
CA SER A 99 -7.44 8.05 8.49
C SER A 99 -6.83 7.00 9.43
N PHE A 100 -7.58 5.99 9.84
CA PHE A 100 -7.04 4.87 10.62
C PHE A 100 -5.99 4.07 9.82
N THR A 101 -6.24 3.86 8.53
CA THR A 101 -5.29 3.22 7.62
C THR A 101 -4.02 4.06 7.46
N ALA A 102 -4.14 5.39 7.36
CA ALA A 102 -3.02 6.30 7.32
C ALA A 102 -2.14 6.18 8.58
N TRP A 103 -2.76 6.22 9.76
CA TRP A 103 -2.05 6.00 11.02
C TRP A 103 -1.32 4.65 11.06
N ALA A 104 -1.96 3.56 10.60
CA ALA A 104 -1.34 2.23 10.55
C ALA A 104 -0.09 2.21 9.65
N VAL A 105 -0.18 2.80 8.45
CA VAL A 105 0.93 2.89 7.50
C VAL A 105 2.10 3.69 8.07
N GLU A 106 1.82 4.81 8.74
CA GLU A 106 2.87 5.63 9.38
C GLU A 106 3.62 4.90 10.48
N ASN A 107 2.98 3.93 11.12
CA ASN A 107 3.57 3.08 12.16
C ASN A 107 4.14 1.76 11.60
N GLY A 108 4.23 1.61 10.27
CA GLY A 108 4.76 0.41 9.62
C GLY A 108 3.87 -0.83 9.75
N ILE A 109 2.57 -0.64 10.01
CA ILE A 109 1.59 -1.71 10.17
C ILE A 109 0.84 -1.93 8.86
N ASP A 110 0.70 -3.19 8.43
CA ASP A 110 -0.16 -3.58 7.32
C ASP A 110 -1.64 -3.69 7.81
N PRO A 111 -2.53 -2.77 7.42
CA PRO A 111 -3.90 -2.73 7.92
C PRO A 111 -4.74 -3.92 7.42
N GLU A 112 -4.50 -4.42 6.20
CA GLU A 112 -5.22 -5.55 5.63
C GLU A 112 -4.85 -6.83 6.37
N ALA A 113 -3.55 -7.07 6.58
CA ALA A 113 -3.07 -8.22 7.33
C ALA A 113 -3.52 -8.18 8.80
N ALA A 114 -3.50 -7.00 9.43
CA ALA A 114 -3.95 -6.81 10.80
C ALA A 114 -5.44 -7.13 10.97
N LEU A 115 -6.30 -6.58 10.10
CA LEU A 115 -7.74 -6.86 10.14
C LEU A 115 -8.02 -8.34 9.86
N ARG A 116 -7.39 -8.89 8.82
CA ARG A 116 -7.55 -10.32 8.45
C ARG A 116 -7.24 -11.25 9.62
N LYS A 117 -6.17 -10.97 10.38
CA LYS A 117 -5.80 -11.77 11.56
C LYS A 117 -6.89 -11.76 12.62
N VAL A 118 -7.53 -10.61 12.88
CA VAL A 118 -8.64 -10.51 13.84
C VAL A 118 -9.89 -11.20 13.32
N SER A 119 -10.23 -11.03 12.04
CA SER A 119 -11.39 -11.68 11.41
C SER A 119 -11.30 -13.20 11.47
N LEU A 120 -10.12 -13.78 11.23
CA LEU A 120 -9.91 -15.23 11.31
C LEU A 120 -10.10 -15.76 12.74
N LYS A 121 -9.56 -15.06 13.75
CA LYS A 121 -9.80 -15.42 15.17
C LYS A 121 -11.28 -15.39 15.54
N TYR A 122 -12.02 -14.40 15.02
CA TYR A 122 -13.45 -14.32 15.25
C TYR A 122 -14.21 -15.45 14.56
N ALA A 123 -13.82 -15.80 13.33
CA ALA A 123 -14.40 -16.94 12.61
C ALA A 123 -14.17 -18.27 13.36
N GLU A 124 -12.98 -18.49 13.92
CA GLU A 124 -12.67 -19.65 14.77
C GLU A 124 -13.57 -19.70 16.01
N LYS A 125 -13.76 -18.56 16.68
CA LYS A 125 -14.66 -18.46 17.84
C LYS A 125 -16.10 -18.86 17.47
N LEU A 126 -16.62 -18.34 16.36
CA LEU A 126 -17.97 -18.68 15.88
C LEU A 126 -18.12 -20.16 15.52
N ALA A 127 -17.07 -20.80 14.99
CA ALA A 127 -17.10 -22.22 14.69
C ALA A 127 -17.19 -23.07 15.97
N ASN A 128 -16.51 -22.67 17.04
CA ASN A 128 -16.51 -23.40 18.30
C ASN A 128 -17.81 -23.23 19.12
N GLU A 129 -18.49 -22.09 18.99
CA GLU A 129 -19.76 -21.80 19.69
C GLU A 129 -20.94 -22.64 19.17
N LYS A 130 -20.89 -23.18 17.95
CA LYS A 130 -21.95 -24.01 17.36
C LYS A 130 -21.98 -25.48 17.84
N THR A 131 -21.28 -25.81 18.92
CA THR A 131 -21.13 -27.19 19.43
C THR A 131 -21.92 -27.47 20.72
N LEU A 132 -23.05 -26.78 20.95
CA LEU A 132 -23.97 -27.03 22.08
C LEU A 132 -25.42 -27.16 21.60
#